data_AF-A0A142YKQ5-F1
#
_entry.id   AF-A0A142YKQ5-F1
#
_cell.length_a   1.000
_cell.length_b   1.000
_cell.length_c   1.000
_cell.angle_alpha   90.00
_cell.angle_beta   90.00
_cell.angle_gamma   90.00
#
_symmetry.space_group_name_H-M   'P 1'
#
loop_
_entity.id
_entity.type
_entity.pdbx_description
1 polymer ?
#
loop_
_entity_poly.entity_id
_entity_poly.type
_entity_poly.pdbx_seq_one_letter_code
_entity_poly.pdbx_strand_id
1 'polypeptide(L)'
;MERMEHIRGALIDGEDVVLEGIDGYLACHDHKGGRKTLYGYFEMPTERLQSLSHDRCYRLVLTDGRKANVYTEVVPSNVPGNSIAEFHVSGVLKK
;
A
#
# COMPACT_ATOMS: atom_id res chain seq x y z
N MET A 1 -1.15 -9.96 18.17
CA MET A 1 -1.62 -9.13 17.05
C MET A 1 -0.46 -8.22 16.67
N GLU A 2 0.05 -8.30 15.45
CA GLU A 2 1.16 -7.42 15.02
C GLU A 2 0.70 -5.96 15.03
N ARG A 3 1.56 -5.05 15.51
CA ARG A 3 1.23 -3.63 15.61
C ARG A 3 1.29 -3.01 14.21
N MET A 4 0.13 -2.61 13.69
CA MET A 4 0.07 -1.87 12.44
C MET A 4 0.31 -0.39 12.68
N GLU A 5 1.15 0.22 11.85
CA GLU A 5 1.39 1.65 11.76
C GLU A 5 0.34 2.27 10.84
N HIS A 6 -0.30 3.36 11.29
CA HIS A 6 -1.18 4.14 10.43
C HIS A 6 -0.33 5.00 9.48
N ILE A 7 -0.62 4.94 8.18
CA ILE A 7 0.16 5.59 7.13
C ILE A 7 -0.72 6.48 6.26
N ARG A 8 -0.10 7.54 5.73
CA ARG A 8 -0.72 8.42 4.73
C ARG A 8 0.21 8.65 3.57
N GLY A 9 -0.30 8.70 2.35
CA GLY A 9 0.54 8.86 1.17
C GLY A 9 -0.18 8.91 -0.17
N ALA A 10 0.58 8.57 -1.22
CA ALA A 10 0.15 8.47 -2.60
C ALA A 10 0.84 7.29 -3.32
N LEU A 11 0.20 6.75 -4.35
CA LEU A 11 0.82 5.82 -5.30
C LEU A 11 1.19 6.57 -6.59
N ILE A 12 2.42 6.33 -7.05
CA ILE A 12 2.99 6.91 -8.26
C ILE A 12 3.36 5.79 -9.24
N ASP A 13 3.04 5.95 -10.52
CA ASP A 13 3.51 5.11 -11.63
C ASP A 13 4.42 5.96 -12.53
N GLY A 14 5.73 5.71 -12.48
CA GLY A 14 6.71 6.57 -13.16
C GLY A 14 6.71 8.00 -12.60
N GLU A 15 6.16 8.93 -13.39
CA GLU A 15 6.01 10.35 -13.06
C GLU A 15 4.56 10.73 -12.70
N ASP A 16 3.60 9.84 -12.95
CA ASP A 16 2.18 10.10 -12.78
C ASP A 16 1.69 9.66 -11.40
N VAL A 17 0.92 10.53 -10.74
CA VAL A 17 0.25 10.17 -9.50
C VAL A 17 -1.03 9.42 -9.83
N VAL A 18 -1.08 8.13 -9.49
CA VAL A 18 -2.21 7.24 -9.79
C VAL A 18 -3.26 7.31 -8.67
N LEU A 19 -2.81 7.41 -7.42
CA LEU A 19 -3.71 7.59 -6.28
C LEU A 19 -3.13 8.57 -5.27
N GLU A 20 -3.97 9.51 -4.84
CA GLU A 20 -3.68 10.46 -3.76
C GLU A 20 -4.58 10.25 -2.55
N GLY A 21 -4.11 10.71 -1.39
CA GLY A 21 -4.90 10.70 -0.17
C GLY A 21 -5.10 9.29 0.39
N ILE A 22 -4.10 8.41 0.23
CA ILE A 22 -4.08 7.10 0.87
C ILE A 22 -4.11 7.33 2.38
N ASP A 23 -5.03 6.66 3.06
CA ASP A 23 -5.13 6.55 4.51
C ASP A 23 -5.27 5.05 4.81
N GLY A 24 -4.29 4.47 5.48
CA GLY A 24 -4.17 3.02 5.57
C GLY A 24 -3.25 2.54 6.66
N TYR A 25 -2.89 1.27 6.61
CA TYR A 25 -2.12 0.61 7.64
C TYR A 25 -0.96 -0.18 7.04
N LEU A 26 0.19 -0.12 7.71
CA LEU A 26 1.41 -0.84 7.36
C LEU A 26 1.83 -1.73 8.53
N ALA A 27 2.09 -3.00 8.26
CA ALA A 27 2.62 -3.98 9.18
C ALA A 27 4.01 -4.46 8.72
N CYS A 28 4.72 -5.06 9.67
CA CYS A 28 6.03 -5.66 9.43
C CYS A 28 6.03 -7.06 10.03
N HIS A 29 6.26 -8.06 9.18
CA HIS A 29 6.50 -9.43 9.61
C HIS A 29 8.00 -9.70 9.68
N ASP A 30 8.49 -10.07 10.86
CA ASP A 30 9.87 -10.50 11.07
C ASP A 30 9.99 -12.01 10.80
N HIS A 31 10.75 -12.39 9.77
CA HIS A 31 11.02 -13.80 9.47
C HIS A 31 12.21 -14.34 10.27
N LYS A 32 12.20 -15.65 10.54
CA LYS A 32 13.35 -16.38 11.10
C LYS A 32 14.55 -16.23 10.17
N GLY A 33 15.55 -15.46 10.59
CA GLY A 33 16.72 -15.10 9.78
C GLY A 33 16.91 -13.59 9.54
N GLY A 34 16.12 -12.72 10.17
CA GLY A 34 16.34 -11.27 10.17
C GLY A 34 15.82 -10.54 8.91
N ARG A 35 15.17 -11.26 7.99
CA ARG A 35 14.44 -10.65 6.88
C ARG A 35 13.13 -10.08 7.38
N LYS A 36 12.80 -8.86 6.95
CA LYS A 36 11.54 -8.19 7.25
C LYS A 36 10.70 -8.13 5.98
N THR A 37 9.44 -8.51 6.08
CA THR A 37 8.45 -8.32 5.01
C THR A 37 7.47 -7.26 5.45
N LEU A 38 7.35 -6.21 4.66
CA LEU A 38 6.41 -5.12 4.91
C LEU A 38 5.19 -5.31 4.01
N TYR A 39 4.02 -5.17 4.61
CA TYR A 39 2.73 -5.33 3.93
C TYR A 39 1.71 -4.41 4.57
N GLY A 40 0.63 -4.13 3.87
CA GLY A 40 -0.37 -3.22 4.40
C GLY A 40 -1.62 -3.23 3.55
N TYR A 41 -2.53 -2.33 3.90
CA TYR A 41 -3.73 -2.11 3.11
C TYR A 41 -4.23 -0.68 3.28
N PHE A 42 -5.04 -0.24 2.32
CA PHE A 42 -5.86 0.95 2.45
C PHE A 42 -7.24 0.70 1.83
N GLU A 43 -8.24 1.40 2.34
CA GLU A 43 -9.62 1.26 1.89
C GLU A 43 -10.07 2.55 1.20
N MET A 44 -10.70 2.42 0.04
CA MET A 44 -11.16 3.55 -0.77
C MET A 44 -12.41 3.19 -1.59
N PRO A 45 -13.13 4.19 -2.14
CA PRO A 45 -14.19 3.94 -3.11
C PRO A 45 -13.69 3.07 -4.27
N THR A 46 -14.46 2.05 -4.64
CA THR A 46 -14.07 1.05 -5.66
C THR A 46 -13.66 1.70 -6.98
N GLU A 47 -14.36 2.75 -7.39
CA GLU A 47 -14.07 3.53 -8.61
C GLU A 47 -12.66 4.11 -8.64
N ARG A 48 -12.08 4.47 -7.48
CA ARG A 48 -10.70 4.97 -7.42
C ARG A 48 -9.70 3.85 -7.59
N LEU A 49 -9.98 2.68 -7.01
CA LEU A 49 -9.08 1.52 -7.06
C LEU A 49 -9.09 0.81 -8.42
N GLN A 50 -10.03 1.12 -9.32
CA GLN A 50 -10.04 0.62 -10.71
C GLN A 50 -8.81 1.06 -11.52
N SER A 51 -8.11 2.11 -11.08
CA SER A 51 -6.84 2.55 -11.68
C SER A 51 -5.67 1.63 -11.37
N LEU A 52 -5.80 0.73 -10.39
CA LEU A 52 -4.74 -0.18 -9.97
C LEU A 52 -4.81 -1.49 -10.74
N SER A 53 -3.63 -2.09 -10.90
CA SER A 53 -3.45 -3.38 -11.56
C SER A 53 -2.47 -4.22 -10.78
N HIS A 54 -2.77 -5.51 -10.60
CA HIS A 54 -1.98 -6.41 -9.77
C HIS A 54 -0.63 -6.80 -10.38
N ASP A 55 -0.48 -6.62 -11.69
CA ASP A 55 0.75 -6.90 -12.43
C ASP A 55 1.71 -5.70 -12.49
N ARG A 56 1.28 -4.54 -11.98
CA ARG A 56 2.06 -3.30 -11.97
C ARG A 56 2.71 -3.03 -10.62
N CYS A 57 3.93 -2.50 -10.69
CA CYS A 57 4.68 -2.03 -9.54
C CYS A 57 4.50 -0.53 -9.39
N TYR A 58 3.91 -0.09 -8.29
CA TYR A 58 3.73 1.32 -7.97
C TYR A 58 4.75 1.78 -6.94
N ARG A 59 5.02 3.08 -6.88
CA ARG A 59 5.79 3.68 -5.80
C ARG A 59 4.86 4.29 -4.77
N LEU A 60 4.81 3.69 -3.59
CA LEU A 60 4.18 4.27 -2.42
C LEU A 60 5.09 5.36 -1.86
N VAL A 61 4.57 6.59 -1.80
CA VAL A 61 5.23 7.74 -1.18
C VAL A 61 4.41 8.17 0.03
N LEU A 62 4.97 8.00 1.21
CA LEU A 62 4.37 8.40 2.47
C LEU A 62 4.61 9.88 2.74
N THR A 63 3.68 10.48 3.48
CA THR A 63 3.71 11.90 3.88
C THR A 63 4.91 12.28 4.76
N ASP A 64 5.54 11.31 5.44
CA ASP A 64 6.77 11.51 6.21
C ASP A 64 8.06 11.39 5.36
N GLY A 65 7.91 11.24 4.04
CA GLY A 65 8.97 11.15 3.06
C GLY A 65 9.46 9.73 2.76
N ARG A 66 8.99 8.72 3.50
CA ARG A 66 9.33 7.32 3.23
C ARG A 66 8.74 6.85 1.91
N LYS A 67 9.48 6.01 1.19
CA LYS A 67 9.13 5.49 -0.14
C LYS A 67 9.41 4.00 -0.25
N ALA A 68 8.55 3.29 -0.95
CA ALA A 68 8.72 1.89 -1.28
C ALA A 68 8.05 1.56 -2.61
N ASN A 69 8.56 0.52 -3.27
CA ASN A 69 7.85 -0.09 -4.39
C ASN A 69 6.84 -1.09 -3.83
N VAL A 70 5.62 -1.09 -4.35
CA VAL A 70 4.52 -1.95 -3.90
C VAL A 70 3.81 -2.60 -5.07
N TYR A 71 3.29 -3.79 -4.84
CA TYR A 71 2.30 -4.44 -5.69
C TYR A 71 0.99 -4.50 -4.92
N THR A 72 -0.12 -4.24 -5.61
CA THR A 72 -1.43 -4.12 -4.99
C THR A 72 -2.37 -5.20 -5.48
N GLU A 73 -3.16 -5.77 -4.58
CA GLU A 73 -4.31 -6.63 -4.89
C GLU A 73 -5.58 -5.94 -4.39
N VAL A 74 -6.58 -5.79 -5.27
CA VAL A 74 -7.85 -5.14 -4.92
C VAL A 74 -8.88 -6.21 -4.59
N VAL A 75 -9.39 -6.17 -3.36
CA VAL A 75 -10.40 -7.11 -2.85
C VAL A 75 -11.64 -6.35 -2.36
N PRO A 76 -12.83 -6.99 -2.34
CA PRO A 76 -14.04 -6.35 -1.80
C PRO A 76 -13.87 -5.94 -0.33
N SER A 77 -14.38 -4.75 0.02
CA SER A 77 -14.51 -4.34 1.43
C SER A 77 -15.82 -4.87 2.03
N ASN A 78 -15.88 -4.91 3.36
CA ASN A 78 -17.14 -5.06 4.09
C ASN A 78 -17.99 -3.78 4.08
N VAL A 79 -17.43 -2.64 3.68
CA VAL A 79 -18.15 -1.37 3.50
C VAL A 79 -18.69 -1.30 2.06
N PRO A 80 -20.01 -1.16 1.87
CA PRO A 80 -20.59 -1.04 0.53
C PRO A 80 -20.02 0.15 -0.25
N GLY A 81 -19.68 -0.07 -1.52
CA GLY A 81 -19.10 0.95 -2.40
C GLY A 81 -17.58 1.14 -2.25
N ASN A 82 -16.96 0.49 -1.27
CA ASN A 82 -15.52 0.50 -1.07
C ASN A 82 -14.87 -0.81 -1.50
N SER A 83 -13.57 -0.75 -1.73
CA SER A 83 -12.69 -1.91 -1.86
C SER A 83 -11.40 -1.66 -1.09
N ILE A 84 -10.72 -2.74 -0.77
CA ILE A 84 -9.45 -2.73 -0.05
C ILE A 84 -8.35 -3.00 -1.08
N ALA A 85 -7.34 -2.13 -1.12
CA ALA A 85 -6.09 -2.41 -1.81
C ALA A 85 -5.10 -2.96 -0.78
N GLU A 86 -4.92 -4.27 -0.77
CA GLU A 86 -3.84 -4.92 -0.05
C GLU A 86 -2.55 -4.72 -0.82
N PHE A 87 -1.43 -4.54 -0.12
CA PHE A 87 -0.16 -4.33 -0.78
C PHE A 87 1.00 -4.99 -0.05
N HIS A 88 1.98 -5.41 -0.85
CA HIS A 88 3.27 -5.90 -0.39
C HIS A 88 4.38 -4.97 -0.86
N VAL A 89 5.27 -4.61 0.07
CA VAL A 89 6.46 -3.84 -0.25
C VAL A 89 7.52 -4.75 -0.85
N SER A 90 7.99 -4.40 -2.05
CA SER A 90 9.20 -4.98 -2.62
C SER A 90 10.43 -4.28 -2.04
N GLY A 91 11.13 -4.97 -1.15
CA GLY A 91 12.35 -4.49 -0.51
C GLY A 91 12.12 -3.79 0.83
N VAL A 92 12.71 -2.60 1.01
CA VAL A 92 12.66 -1.85 2.28
C VAL A 92 12.09 -0.45 2.06
N LEU A 93 11.42 0.06 3.09
CA LEU A 93 10.91 1.42 3.13
C LEU A 93 12.06 2.39 3.43
N LYS A 94 12.40 3.29 2.50
CA LYS A 94 13.54 4.22 2.61
C LYS A 94 13.07 5.67 2.63
N LYS A 95 13.81 6.55 3.30
CA LYS A 95 13.60 8.01 3.26
C LYS A 95 14.38 8.65 2.11
#